data_AF-A0A5N0UXR8-F1
#
_entry.id   AF-A0A5N0UXR8-F1
#
_cell.length_a   1.000
_cell.length_b   1.000
_cell.length_c   1.000
_cell.angle_alpha   90.00
_cell.angle_beta   90.00
_cell.angle_gamma   90.00
#
_symmetry.space_group_name_H-M   'P 1'
#
loop_
_entity.id
_entity.type
_entity.pdbx_description
1 polymer ?
#
loop_
_entity_poly.entity_id
_entity_poly.type
_entity_poly.pdbx_seq_one_letter_code
_entity_poly.pdbx_strand_id
1 'polypeptide(L)'
;MTPAEVYVAQLKLTAALAAALTPTLWPLIGTQLTSSLITTLAKALLPDVQQSRAAQQQLATLSYREAKKAALPSESPIAAPPVREYTADDLQKGLERVLSTETPLDENDIARAIRVADQHSRNAYRNQTVAFSLADEDVLGWARIDPEPPTCVFCTMLISRGPVYTTAETAGEQNHYHGGCTCVPALVFRSEKYTWPGRDKFLDAEALWKSSGGDFKKFRRIVNKRNGTARADTNEASEKSAKDPNSAAVKKRAADLKAARAQLKTLENLQPKSESAKDYKAKQLAVLKNRIAKLTDPQAGEVI
;
A
#
# COMPACT_ATOMS: atom_id res chain seq x y z
N MET A 1 -12.10 9.18 -21.54
CA MET A 1 -11.10 9.85 -20.70
C MET A 1 -9.76 9.28 -21.07
N THR A 2 -8.76 10.12 -21.25
CA THR A 2 -7.38 9.68 -21.41
C THR A 2 -6.83 9.15 -20.08
N PRO A 3 -5.80 8.29 -20.09
CA PRO A 3 -5.13 7.85 -18.86
C PRO A 3 -4.63 9.01 -17.97
N ALA A 4 -4.20 10.12 -18.57
CA ALA A 4 -3.76 11.31 -17.86
C ALA A 4 -4.93 12.00 -17.14
N GLU A 5 -6.08 12.14 -17.79
CA GLU A 5 -7.28 12.72 -17.17
C GLU A 5 -7.79 11.85 -16.00
N VAL A 6 -7.77 10.52 -16.15
CA VAL A 6 -8.09 9.59 -15.06
C VAL A 6 -7.15 9.81 -13.89
N TYR A 7 -5.84 9.92 -14.13
CA TYR A 7 -4.86 10.14 -13.07
C TYR A 7 -5.07 11.47 -12.36
N VAL A 8 -5.33 12.56 -13.09
CA VAL A 8 -5.65 13.87 -12.49
C VAL A 8 -6.93 13.80 -11.65
N ALA A 9 -7.96 13.10 -12.12
CA ALA A 9 -9.18 12.87 -11.35
C ALA A 9 -8.89 12.06 -10.07
N GLN A 10 -8.05 11.03 -10.15
CA GLN A 10 -7.61 10.26 -8.98
C GLN A 10 -6.88 11.14 -7.96
N LEU A 11 -5.99 12.05 -8.39
CA LEU A 11 -5.29 12.97 -7.47
C LEU A 11 -6.26 13.85 -6.69
N LYS A 12 -7.33 14.34 -7.34
CA LYS A 12 -8.40 15.11 -6.66
C LYS A 12 -9.12 14.26 -5.61
N LEU A 13 -9.45 13.02 -5.93
CA LEU A 13 -10.08 12.08 -4.99
C LEU A 13 -9.14 11.70 -3.83
N THR A 14 -7.85 11.54 -4.10
CA THR A 14 -6.80 11.33 -3.09
C THR A 14 -6.71 12.51 -2.13
N ALA A 15 -6.68 13.74 -2.65
CA ALA A 15 -6.63 14.95 -1.83
C ALA A 15 -7.89 15.12 -0.96
N ALA A 16 -9.08 14.87 -1.54
CA ALA A 16 -10.33 14.92 -0.79
C ALA A 16 -10.38 13.87 0.34
N LEU A 17 -9.93 12.63 0.05
CA LEU A 17 -9.85 11.59 1.08
C LEU A 17 -8.84 11.95 2.16
N ALA A 18 -7.65 12.43 1.80
CA ALA A 18 -6.65 12.86 2.78
C ALA A 18 -7.22 13.96 3.71
N ALA A 19 -7.91 14.94 3.14
CA ALA A 19 -8.57 16.01 3.90
C ALA A 19 -9.65 15.45 4.86
N ALA A 20 -10.45 14.48 4.43
CA ALA A 20 -11.47 13.83 5.26
C ALA A 20 -10.87 13.02 6.42
N LEU A 21 -9.77 12.30 6.19
CA LEU A 21 -9.16 11.45 7.22
C LEU A 21 -8.28 12.22 8.22
N THR A 22 -7.78 13.40 7.83
CA THR A 22 -6.82 14.17 8.64
C THR A 22 -7.37 14.54 10.02
N PRO A 23 -8.61 15.06 10.19
CA PRO A 23 -9.17 15.38 11.51
C PRO A 23 -9.24 14.20 12.47
N THR A 24 -9.43 12.98 11.96
CA THR A 24 -9.46 11.76 12.77
C THR A 24 -8.06 11.24 13.10
N LEU A 25 -7.12 11.34 12.16
CA LEU A 25 -5.78 10.77 12.29
C LEU A 25 -4.80 11.69 13.01
N TRP A 26 -4.83 12.99 12.74
CA TRP A 26 -3.86 13.95 13.27
C TRP A 26 -3.79 14.00 14.81
N PRO A 27 -4.90 13.96 15.55
CA PRO A 27 -4.86 13.96 17.02
C PRO A 27 -4.21 12.71 17.64
N LEU A 28 -3.95 11.66 16.85
CA LEU A 28 -3.32 10.44 17.32
C LEU A 28 -1.79 10.54 17.41
N ILE A 29 -1.18 11.63 16.91
CA ILE A 29 0.26 11.87 17.05
C ILE A 29 0.62 11.89 18.55
N GLY A 30 1.66 11.15 18.92
CA GLY A 30 2.08 10.93 20.32
C GLY A 30 1.28 9.87 21.07
N THR A 31 0.23 9.28 20.46
CA THR A 31 -0.53 8.18 21.06
C THR A 31 0.14 6.84 20.77
N GLN A 32 0.29 5.98 21.79
CA GLN A 32 0.66 4.59 21.59
C GLN A 32 -0.58 3.74 21.30
N LEU A 33 -0.65 3.14 20.10
CA LEU A 33 -1.79 2.33 19.70
C LEU A 33 -1.79 0.93 20.32
N THR A 34 -2.99 0.40 20.52
CA THR A 34 -3.24 -1.02 20.76
C THR A 34 -3.92 -1.65 19.54
N SER A 35 -3.91 -2.98 19.42
CA SER A 35 -4.63 -3.67 18.33
C SER A 35 -6.13 -3.33 18.31
N SER A 36 -6.76 -3.20 19.48
CA SER A 36 -8.17 -2.81 19.58
C SER A 36 -8.41 -1.38 19.08
N LEU A 37 -7.47 -0.45 19.33
CA LEU A 37 -7.55 0.91 18.79
C LEU A 37 -7.41 0.92 17.27
N ILE A 38 -6.61 0.05 16.67
CA ILE A 38 -6.52 -0.07 15.20
C ILE A 38 -7.85 -0.56 14.62
N THR A 39 -8.51 -1.54 15.25
CA THR A 39 -9.87 -1.98 14.85
C THR A 39 -10.89 -0.84 14.93
N THR A 40 -10.90 -0.08 16.03
CA THR A 40 -11.79 1.07 16.21
C THR A 40 -11.51 2.16 15.17
N LEU A 41 -10.23 2.44 14.92
CA LEU A 41 -9.81 3.40 13.90
C LEU A 41 -10.26 2.96 12.51
N ALA A 42 -10.08 1.68 12.14
CA ALA A 42 -10.54 1.17 10.85
C ALA A 42 -12.05 1.36 10.66
N LYS A 43 -12.85 1.12 11.70
CA LYS A 43 -14.30 1.38 11.67
C LYS A 43 -14.63 2.87 11.54
N ALA A 44 -13.89 3.73 12.24
CA ALA A 44 -14.10 5.17 12.19
C ALA A 44 -13.76 5.78 10.81
N LEU A 45 -12.71 5.30 10.15
CA LEU A 45 -12.29 5.78 8.83
C LEU A 45 -13.08 5.13 7.68
N LEU A 46 -13.79 4.02 7.93
CA LEU A 46 -14.46 3.25 6.89
C LEU A 46 -15.44 4.08 6.04
N PRO A 47 -16.32 4.95 6.62
CA PRO A 47 -17.27 5.71 5.81
C PRO A 47 -16.61 6.61 4.77
N ASP A 48 -15.55 7.36 5.14
CA ASP A 48 -14.81 8.23 4.22
C ASP A 48 -14.08 7.42 3.15
N VAL A 49 -13.50 6.27 3.53
CA VAL A 49 -12.86 5.36 2.57
C VAL A 49 -13.89 4.78 1.62
N GLN A 50 -15.07 4.37 2.09
CA GLN A 50 -16.16 3.85 1.25
C GLN A 50 -16.70 4.92 0.29
N GLN A 51 -16.86 6.16 0.76
CA GLN A 51 -17.24 7.28 -0.10
C GLN A 51 -16.22 7.51 -1.22
N SER A 52 -14.92 7.54 -0.88
CA SER A 52 -13.86 7.67 -1.88
C SER A 52 -13.83 6.49 -2.85
N ARG A 53 -14.03 5.26 -2.37
CA ARG A 53 -14.14 4.05 -3.20
C ARG A 53 -15.31 4.12 -4.18
N ALA A 54 -16.47 4.60 -3.75
CA ALA A 54 -17.63 4.78 -4.62
C ALA A 54 -17.34 5.79 -5.74
N ALA A 55 -16.68 6.91 -5.41
CA ALA A 55 -16.24 7.89 -6.41
C ALA A 55 -15.21 7.28 -7.40
N GLN A 56 -14.31 6.43 -6.93
CA GLN A 56 -13.36 5.71 -7.79
C GLN A 56 -14.05 4.70 -8.73
N GLN A 57 -15.09 4.00 -8.27
CA GLN A 57 -15.89 3.11 -9.12
C GLN A 57 -16.69 3.88 -10.18
N GLN A 58 -17.23 5.04 -9.81
CA GLN A 58 -17.89 5.94 -10.75
C GLN A 58 -16.90 6.45 -11.82
N LEU A 59 -15.70 6.84 -11.40
CA LEU A 59 -14.63 7.25 -12.33
C LEU A 59 -14.25 6.11 -13.29
N ALA A 60 -14.16 4.86 -12.82
CA ALA A 60 -13.93 3.71 -13.69
C ALA A 60 -15.06 3.49 -14.69
N THR A 61 -16.32 3.63 -14.24
CA THR A 61 -17.51 3.51 -15.09
C THR A 61 -17.55 4.58 -16.17
N LEU A 62 -17.23 5.83 -15.83
CA LEU A 62 -17.13 6.93 -16.80
C LEU A 62 -16.00 6.68 -17.80
N SER A 63 -14.82 6.30 -17.32
CA SER A 63 -13.67 5.95 -18.15
C SER A 63 -14.00 4.83 -19.13
N TYR A 64 -14.70 3.78 -18.68
CA TYR A 64 -15.18 2.69 -19.52
C TYR A 64 -16.15 3.17 -20.61
N ARG A 65 -17.20 3.90 -20.22
CA ARG A 65 -18.23 4.38 -21.16
C ARG A 65 -17.64 5.24 -22.27
N GLU A 66 -16.74 6.15 -21.91
CA GLU A 66 -16.07 7.01 -22.90
C GLU A 66 -15.12 6.22 -23.80
N ALA A 67 -14.36 5.28 -23.24
CA ALA A 67 -13.48 4.42 -24.03
C ALA A 67 -14.27 3.53 -25.00
N LYS A 68 -15.39 2.92 -24.54
CA LYS A 68 -16.26 2.11 -25.39
C LYS A 68 -16.89 2.94 -26.51
N LYS A 69 -17.44 4.12 -26.19
CA LYS A 69 -18.02 5.02 -27.19
C LYS A 69 -16.99 5.46 -28.25
N ALA A 70 -15.73 5.66 -27.85
CA ALA A 70 -14.66 5.99 -28.79
C ALA A 70 -14.29 4.80 -29.68
N ALA A 71 -14.14 3.61 -29.09
CA ALA A 71 -13.72 2.41 -29.78
C ALA A 71 -14.80 1.79 -30.69
N LEU A 72 -16.07 1.91 -30.28
CA LEU A 72 -17.24 1.26 -30.87
C LEU A 72 -18.48 2.18 -30.73
N PRO A 73 -18.59 3.25 -31.56
CA PRO A 73 -19.64 4.26 -31.41
C PRO A 73 -21.08 3.74 -31.53
N SER A 74 -21.27 2.60 -32.21
CA SER A 74 -22.58 1.96 -32.42
C SER A 74 -22.96 0.99 -31.30
N GLU A 75 -22.01 0.61 -30.44
CA GLU A 75 -22.25 -0.36 -29.37
C GLU A 75 -22.63 0.34 -28.06
N SER A 76 -23.57 -0.26 -27.34
CA SER A 76 -24.02 0.27 -26.06
C SER A 76 -23.10 -0.19 -24.91
N PRO A 77 -22.79 0.69 -23.93
CA PRO A 77 -22.09 0.28 -22.73
C PRO A 77 -22.90 -0.71 -21.90
N ILE A 78 -22.24 -1.73 -21.35
CA ILE A 78 -22.86 -2.62 -20.39
C ILE A 78 -23.07 -1.92 -19.04
N ALA A 79 -23.99 -2.45 -18.23
CA ALA A 79 -24.13 -2.03 -16.84
C ALA A 79 -22.84 -2.34 -16.05
N ALA A 80 -22.53 -1.52 -15.05
CA ALA A 80 -21.35 -1.73 -14.21
C ALA A 80 -21.43 -3.10 -13.51
N PRO A 81 -20.48 -4.03 -13.77
CA PRO A 81 -20.52 -5.33 -13.12
C PRO A 81 -20.31 -5.19 -11.61
N PRO A 82 -20.90 -6.08 -10.79
CA PRO A 82 -20.69 -6.07 -9.36
C PRO A 82 -19.23 -6.38 -9.05
N VAL A 83 -18.69 -5.73 -8.02
CA VAL A 83 -17.36 -6.02 -7.48
C VAL A 83 -17.48 -6.39 -6.00
N ARG A 84 -16.48 -7.13 -5.50
CA ARG A 84 -16.42 -7.54 -4.09
C ARG A 84 -16.60 -6.34 -3.16
N GLU A 85 -17.43 -6.51 -2.15
CA GLU A 85 -17.64 -5.55 -1.08
C GLU A 85 -16.36 -5.30 -0.27
N TYR A 86 -16.18 -4.05 0.17
CA TYR A 86 -15.04 -3.62 0.96
C TYR A 86 -15.44 -3.37 2.40
N THR A 87 -14.71 -4.00 3.31
CA THR A 87 -15.07 -4.09 4.73
C THR A 87 -14.10 -3.33 5.64
N ALA A 88 -14.50 -3.13 6.90
CA ALA A 88 -13.60 -2.62 7.95
C ALA A 88 -12.38 -3.53 8.14
N ASP A 89 -12.53 -4.86 7.98
CA ASP A 89 -11.45 -5.83 8.12
C ASP A 89 -10.38 -5.65 7.03
N ASP A 90 -10.81 -5.36 5.80
CA ASP A 90 -9.87 -5.04 4.70
C ASP A 90 -9.05 -3.78 5.03
N LEU A 91 -9.68 -2.74 5.58
CA LEU A 91 -8.99 -1.51 6.00
C LEU A 91 -8.06 -1.75 7.19
N GLN A 92 -8.55 -2.48 8.20
CA GLN A 92 -7.79 -2.83 9.40
C GLN A 92 -6.48 -3.55 9.03
N LYS A 93 -6.54 -4.59 8.19
CA LYS A 93 -5.36 -5.32 7.72
C LYS A 93 -4.35 -4.41 7.01
N GLY A 94 -4.83 -3.37 6.33
CA GLY A 94 -3.97 -2.36 5.73
C GLY A 94 -3.27 -1.49 6.80
N LEU A 95 -4.02 -0.99 7.77
CA LEU A 95 -3.52 -0.13 8.85
C LEU A 95 -2.52 -0.86 9.76
N GLU A 96 -2.78 -2.12 10.10
CA GLU A 96 -1.89 -2.96 10.92
C GLU A 96 -0.50 -3.16 10.31
N ARG A 97 -0.36 -3.02 8.98
CA ARG A 97 0.95 -3.12 8.31
C ARG A 97 1.80 -1.87 8.43
N VAL A 98 1.19 -0.72 8.75
CA VAL A 98 1.88 0.57 8.68
C VAL A 98 1.89 1.36 9.98
N LEU A 99 0.99 1.04 10.90
CA LEU A 99 0.91 1.68 12.21
C LEU A 99 1.61 0.82 13.27
N SER A 100 2.52 1.44 14.03
CA SER A 100 3.20 0.80 15.15
C SER A 100 2.27 0.67 16.36
N THR A 101 2.38 -0.46 17.08
CA THR A 101 1.82 -0.62 18.43
C THR A 101 2.91 -0.56 19.52
N GLU A 102 4.17 -0.52 19.12
CA GLU A 102 5.33 -0.59 20.02
C GLU A 102 5.80 0.80 20.45
N THR A 103 5.54 1.82 19.63
CA THR A 103 5.97 3.21 19.80
C THR A 103 4.79 4.17 19.61
N PRO A 104 4.81 5.35 20.23
CA PRO A 104 3.88 6.43 19.90
C PRO A 104 3.90 6.76 18.41
N LEU A 105 2.74 7.14 17.85
CA LEU A 105 2.65 7.53 16.44
C LEU A 105 3.34 8.87 16.17
N ASP A 106 3.97 8.97 15.02
CA ASP A 106 4.50 10.22 14.48
C ASP A 106 3.73 10.70 13.22
N GLU A 107 4.12 11.85 12.67
CA GLU A 107 3.53 12.37 11.43
C GLU A 107 3.69 11.40 10.24
N ASN A 108 4.76 10.59 10.23
CA ASN A 108 4.99 9.63 9.15
C ASN A 108 4.03 8.44 9.25
N ASP A 109 3.65 8.00 10.45
CA ASP A 109 2.61 7.00 10.68
C ASP A 109 1.27 7.48 10.12
N ILE A 110 0.87 8.72 10.42
CA ILE A 110 -0.36 9.33 9.89
C ILE A 110 -0.30 9.38 8.36
N ALA A 111 0.81 9.84 7.79
CA ALA A 111 0.99 9.88 6.35
C ALA A 111 0.94 8.48 5.71
N ARG A 112 1.47 7.44 6.39
CA ARG A 112 1.36 6.04 5.92
C ARG A 112 -0.07 5.54 5.97
N ALA A 113 -0.83 5.82 7.03
CA ALA A 113 -2.24 5.43 7.14
C ALA A 113 -3.09 6.07 6.04
N ILE A 114 -2.89 7.36 5.75
CA ILE A 114 -3.56 8.04 4.63
C ILE A 114 -3.21 7.37 3.29
N ARG A 115 -1.93 7.01 3.07
CA ARG A 115 -1.52 6.30 1.85
C ARG A 115 -2.15 4.91 1.71
N VAL A 116 -2.34 4.19 2.81
CA VAL A 116 -3.07 2.91 2.81
C VAL A 116 -4.53 3.13 2.43
N ALA A 117 -5.19 4.12 3.04
CA ALA A 117 -6.56 4.46 2.72
C ALA A 117 -6.73 4.87 1.24
N ASP A 118 -5.82 5.70 0.70
CA ASP A 118 -5.78 6.06 -0.72
C ASP A 118 -5.58 4.84 -1.63
N GLN A 119 -4.62 3.97 -1.30
CA GLN A 119 -4.38 2.74 -2.05
C GLN A 119 -5.64 1.88 -2.11
N HIS A 120 -6.32 1.70 -0.97
CA HIS A 120 -7.56 0.97 -0.88
C HIS A 120 -8.69 1.69 -1.63
N SER A 121 -8.75 3.01 -1.61
CA SER A 121 -9.69 3.78 -2.43
C SER A 121 -9.49 3.52 -3.93
N ARG A 122 -8.27 3.72 -4.43
CA ARG A 122 -7.91 3.55 -5.86
C ARG A 122 -8.01 2.11 -6.34
N ASN A 123 -7.92 1.12 -5.44
CA ASN A 123 -8.24 -0.27 -5.75
C ASN A 123 -9.69 -0.47 -6.18
N ALA A 124 -10.62 0.40 -5.79
CA ALA A 124 -12.00 0.32 -6.27
C ALA A 124 -12.11 0.64 -7.78
N TYR A 125 -11.38 1.66 -8.27
CA TYR A 125 -11.26 1.93 -9.71
C TYR A 125 -10.68 0.72 -10.44
N ARG A 126 -9.56 0.17 -9.93
CA ARG A 126 -8.86 -0.96 -10.54
C ARG A 126 -9.74 -2.20 -10.64
N ASN A 127 -10.42 -2.54 -9.55
CA ASN A 127 -11.32 -3.69 -9.50
C ASN A 127 -12.49 -3.51 -10.48
N GLN A 128 -13.05 -2.31 -10.58
CA GLN A 128 -14.15 -2.02 -11.51
C GLN A 128 -13.69 -2.12 -12.96
N THR A 129 -12.51 -1.60 -13.30
CA THR A 129 -11.93 -1.73 -14.65
C THR A 129 -11.71 -3.20 -15.01
N VAL A 130 -11.13 -4.00 -14.10
CA VAL A 130 -10.96 -5.44 -14.32
C VAL A 130 -12.32 -6.12 -14.51
N ALA A 131 -13.33 -5.78 -13.71
CA ALA A 131 -14.66 -6.36 -13.84
C ALA A 131 -15.28 -6.07 -15.22
N PHE A 132 -15.12 -4.85 -15.76
CA PHE A 132 -15.52 -4.54 -17.14
C PHE A 132 -14.77 -5.38 -18.17
N SER A 133 -13.46 -5.59 -18.02
CA SER A 133 -12.70 -6.42 -18.97
C SER A 133 -13.13 -7.89 -19.01
N LEU A 134 -13.73 -8.39 -17.93
CA LEU A 134 -14.23 -9.76 -17.86
C LEU A 134 -15.66 -9.88 -18.38
N ALA A 135 -16.46 -8.82 -18.23
CA ALA A 135 -17.89 -8.84 -18.53
C ALA A 135 -18.23 -8.36 -19.96
N ASP A 136 -17.37 -7.55 -20.59
CA ASP A 136 -17.60 -6.99 -21.91
C ASP A 136 -16.79 -7.72 -22.98
N GLU A 137 -17.47 -8.46 -23.88
CA GLU A 137 -16.81 -9.28 -24.91
C GLU A 137 -16.04 -8.47 -25.94
N ASP A 138 -16.39 -7.19 -26.12
CA ASP A 138 -15.72 -6.25 -27.00
C ASP A 138 -14.30 -5.89 -26.51
N VAL A 139 -14.07 -6.08 -25.22
CA VAL A 139 -12.78 -5.81 -24.58
C VAL A 139 -11.80 -6.93 -24.94
N LEU A 140 -10.67 -6.55 -25.53
CA LEU A 140 -9.55 -7.47 -25.77
C LEU A 140 -8.89 -7.87 -24.46
N GLY A 141 -8.79 -6.90 -23.54
CA GLY A 141 -8.19 -7.02 -22.22
C GLY A 141 -7.98 -5.62 -21.64
N TRP A 142 -7.11 -5.51 -20.65
CA TRP A 142 -6.68 -4.22 -20.13
C TRP A 142 -5.15 -4.16 -20.05
N ALA A 143 -4.62 -2.95 -20.07
CA ALA A 143 -3.19 -2.68 -19.94
C ALA A 143 -2.96 -1.73 -18.77
N ARG A 144 -1.79 -1.84 -18.13
CA ARG A 144 -1.30 -0.77 -17.25
C ARG A 144 -0.67 0.31 -18.11
N ILE A 145 -0.93 1.56 -17.73
CA ILE A 145 -0.35 2.73 -18.40
C ILE A 145 0.33 3.58 -17.35
N ASP A 146 1.47 4.15 -17.72
CA ASP A 146 2.12 5.23 -16.99
C ASP A 146 1.57 6.58 -17.48
N PRO A 147 0.63 7.21 -16.75
CA PRO A 147 0.08 8.50 -17.17
C PRO A 147 1.09 9.64 -16.97
N GLU A 148 2.03 9.48 -16.03
CA GLU A 148 3.03 10.48 -15.67
C GLU A 148 4.34 9.79 -15.26
N PRO A 149 5.26 9.57 -16.22
CA PRO A 149 6.52 8.91 -15.96
C PRO A 149 7.44 9.78 -15.07
N PRO A 150 8.33 9.15 -14.27
CA PRO A 150 8.56 7.72 -14.20
C PRO A 150 7.63 6.98 -13.22
N THR A 151 7.03 5.86 -13.62
CA THR A 151 6.49 4.84 -12.71
C THR A 151 7.58 3.96 -12.12
N CYS A 152 7.27 3.27 -11.00
CA CYS A 152 8.21 2.34 -10.39
C CYS A 152 8.56 1.16 -11.33
N VAL A 153 9.67 0.48 -11.02
CA VAL A 153 10.18 -0.67 -11.80
C VAL A 153 9.12 -1.74 -11.99
N PHE A 154 8.43 -2.14 -10.93
CA PHE A 154 7.42 -3.19 -11.01
C PHE A 154 6.26 -2.80 -11.93
N CYS A 155 5.78 -1.56 -11.85
CA CYS A 155 4.74 -1.06 -12.76
C CYS A 155 5.23 -0.97 -14.20
N THR A 156 6.47 -0.52 -14.42
CA THR A 156 7.09 -0.49 -15.76
C THR A 156 7.14 -1.90 -16.35
N MET A 157 7.47 -2.92 -15.56
CA MET A 157 7.42 -4.32 -15.98
C MET A 157 5.99 -4.76 -16.34
N LEU A 158 4.97 -4.36 -15.58
CA LEU A 158 3.60 -4.71 -15.90
C LEU A 158 3.05 -3.97 -17.12
N ILE A 159 3.53 -2.75 -17.38
CA ILE A 159 3.23 -1.97 -18.59
C ILE A 159 3.80 -2.68 -19.82
N SER A 160 5.01 -3.26 -19.74
CA SER A 160 5.64 -3.96 -20.86
C SER A 160 4.90 -5.20 -21.35
N ARG A 161 3.88 -5.67 -20.63
CA ARG A 161 3.05 -6.82 -21.03
C ARG A 161 1.94 -6.45 -22.01
N GLY A 162 1.53 -5.17 -22.09
CA GLY A 162 0.43 -4.74 -22.94
C GLY A 162 -0.95 -5.27 -22.50
N PRO A 163 -1.94 -5.33 -23.41
CA PRO A 163 -3.33 -5.67 -23.09
C PRO A 163 -3.59 -7.18 -23.02
N VAL A 164 -2.78 -7.92 -22.25
CA VAL A 164 -2.84 -9.38 -22.16
C VAL A 164 -3.60 -9.89 -20.93
N TYR A 165 -4.07 -9.00 -20.08
CA TYR A 165 -4.78 -9.38 -18.85
C TYR A 165 -6.24 -9.65 -19.17
N THR A 166 -6.57 -10.93 -19.36
CA THR A 166 -7.94 -11.41 -19.64
C THR A 166 -8.61 -12.07 -18.44
N THR A 167 -7.88 -12.32 -17.35
CA THR A 167 -8.40 -12.84 -16.08
C THR A 167 -7.72 -12.17 -14.87
N ALA A 168 -8.34 -12.24 -13.69
CA ALA A 168 -7.69 -11.80 -12.45
C ALA A 168 -6.44 -12.64 -12.14
N GLU A 169 -6.41 -13.92 -12.53
CA GLU A 169 -5.25 -14.80 -12.40
C GLU A 169 -4.10 -14.40 -13.34
N THR A 170 -4.38 -14.06 -14.60
CA THR A 170 -3.37 -13.60 -15.59
C THR A 170 -2.88 -12.18 -15.34
N ALA A 171 -3.72 -11.34 -14.72
CA ALA A 171 -3.34 -10.06 -14.10
C ALA A 171 -2.35 -10.21 -12.94
N GLY A 172 -2.19 -11.44 -12.44
CA GLY A 172 -1.40 -11.80 -11.28
C GLY A 172 -2.26 -11.83 -10.03
N GLU A 173 -2.21 -12.98 -9.32
CA GLU A 173 -2.58 -13.14 -7.90
C GLU A 173 -1.91 -12.08 -6.98
N GLN A 174 -1.00 -11.28 -7.53
CA GLN A 174 -0.39 -10.10 -6.93
C GLN A 174 -0.83 -8.81 -7.64
N ASN A 175 -2.14 -8.49 -7.62
CA ASN A 175 -2.66 -7.13 -7.83
C ASN A 175 -2.19 -6.15 -6.72
N HIS A 176 -0.93 -6.28 -6.29
CA HIS A 176 -0.25 -5.52 -5.29
C HIS A 176 0.18 -4.21 -5.94
N TYR A 177 -0.71 -3.23 -5.86
CA TYR A 177 -0.32 -1.84 -6.00
C TYR A 177 0.30 -1.41 -4.68
N HIS A 178 1.50 -0.84 -4.68
CA HIS A 178 2.04 -0.20 -3.48
C HIS A 178 1.45 1.20 -3.29
N GLY A 179 1.59 1.77 -2.10
CA GLY A 179 1.21 3.17 -1.84
C GLY A 179 1.99 4.13 -2.75
N GLY A 180 1.31 5.15 -3.29
CA GLY A 180 1.92 6.14 -4.20
C GLY A 180 2.16 5.66 -5.64
N CYS A 181 1.64 4.50 -6.03
CA CYS A 181 1.71 4.03 -7.42
C CYS A 181 0.89 4.92 -8.37
N THR A 182 1.46 5.40 -9.47
CA THR A 182 0.76 6.30 -10.41
C THR A 182 0.11 5.58 -11.59
N CYS A 183 0.45 4.32 -11.86
CA CYS A 183 -0.11 3.62 -13.01
C CYS A 183 -1.63 3.45 -12.89
N VAL A 184 -2.30 3.57 -14.04
CA VAL A 184 -3.75 3.37 -14.17
C VAL A 184 -4.01 2.19 -15.10
N PRO A 185 -4.96 1.28 -14.77
CA PRO A 185 -5.41 0.29 -15.72
C PRO A 185 -6.36 0.95 -16.73
N ALA A 186 -6.17 0.68 -18.02
CA ALA A 186 -7.08 1.10 -19.07
C ALA A 186 -7.51 -0.11 -19.90
N LEU A 187 -8.79 -0.11 -20.30
CA LEU A 187 -9.31 -1.13 -21.19
C LEU A 187 -8.78 -0.93 -22.60
N VAL A 188 -8.58 -2.04 -23.29
CA VAL A 188 -8.25 -2.07 -24.71
C VAL A 188 -9.32 -2.86 -25.41
N PHE A 189 -10.01 -2.21 -26.34
CA PHE A 189 -11.04 -2.84 -27.16
C PHE A 189 -10.42 -3.58 -28.34
N ARG A 190 -11.08 -4.64 -28.82
CA ARG A 190 -10.59 -5.42 -29.96
C ARG A 190 -10.40 -4.57 -31.22
N SER A 191 -11.26 -3.56 -31.43
CA SER A 191 -11.16 -2.60 -32.53
C SER A 191 -9.93 -1.70 -32.45
N GLU A 192 -9.33 -1.53 -31.26
CA GLU A 192 -8.22 -0.61 -30.98
C GLU A 192 -6.90 -1.32 -30.68
N LYS A 193 -6.77 -2.61 -31.02
CA LYS A 193 -5.60 -3.45 -30.69
C LYS A 193 -4.24 -2.79 -30.97
N TYR A 194 -4.14 -1.94 -31.98
CA TYR A 194 -2.89 -1.26 -32.38
C TYR A 194 -2.88 0.25 -32.12
N THR A 195 -3.97 0.83 -31.60
CA THR A 195 -4.17 2.29 -31.47
C THR A 195 -4.60 2.72 -30.07
N TRP A 196 -4.69 1.77 -29.12
CA TRP A 196 -5.14 2.04 -27.76
C TRP A 196 -4.29 3.10 -27.01
N PRO A 197 -4.90 3.91 -26.13
CA PRO A 197 -4.18 4.93 -25.37
C PRO A 197 -3.03 4.36 -24.53
N GLY A 198 -1.84 4.96 -24.57
CA GLY A 198 -0.68 4.49 -23.78
C GLY A 198 0.14 3.38 -24.45
N ARG A 199 -0.18 3.03 -25.70
CA ARG A 199 0.61 2.07 -26.49
C ARG A 199 2.06 2.49 -26.69
N ASP A 200 2.34 3.80 -26.78
CA ASP A 200 3.71 4.35 -26.82
C ASP A 200 4.52 3.96 -25.57
N LYS A 201 3.92 4.08 -24.38
CA LYS A 201 4.54 3.69 -23.11
C LYS A 201 4.74 2.19 -23.00
N PHE A 202 3.79 1.40 -23.53
CA PHE A 202 3.97 -0.05 -23.66
C PHE A 202 5.18 -0.38 -24.53
N LEU A 203 5.31 0.20 -25.72
CA LEU A 203 6.42 -0.10 -26.63
C LEU A 203 7.78 0.26 -26.02
N ASP A 204 7.87 1.40 -25.33
CA ASP A 204 9.07 1.81 -24.61
C ASP A 204 9.41 0.81 -23.48
N ALA A 205 8.44 0.46 -22.63
CA ALA A 205 8.63 -0.51 -21.56
C ALA A 205 8.96 -1.92 -22.09
N GLU A 206 8.36 -2.33 -23.21
CA GLU A 206 8.61 -3.59 -23.90
C GLU A 206 10.04 -3.65 -24.45
N ALA A 207 10.54 -2.56 -25.03
CA ALA A 207 11.93 -2.47 -25.47
C ALA A 207 12.91 -2.62 -24.29
N LEU A 208 12.62 -1.99 -23.14
CA LEU A 208 13.42 -2.17 -21.94
C LEU A 208 13.36 -3.61 -21.42
N TRP A 209 12.19 -4.24 -21.42
CA TRP A 209 12.05 -5.64 -21.03
C TRP A 209 12.83 -6.58 -21.95
N LYS A 210 12.73 -6.38 -23.26
CA LYS A 210 13.49 -7.14 -24.28
C LYS A 210 14.99 -6.97 -24.11
N SER A 211 15.48 -5.74 -23.92
CA SER A 211 16.92 -5.48 -23.68
C SER A 211 17.45 -6.10 -22.39
N SER A 212 16.58 -6.35 -21.40
CA SER A 212 16.96 -7.09 -20.19
C SER A 212 17.08 -8.61 -20.39
N GLY A 213 16.64 -9.12 -21.55
CA GLY A 213 16.54 -10.56 -21.82
C GLY A 213 15.46 -11.26 -20.99
N GLY A 214 14.44 -10.53 -20.54
CA GLY A 214 13.40 -11.07 -19.65
C GLY A 214 13.84 -11.26 -18.18
N ASP A 215 15.02 -10.77 -17.80
CA ASP A 215 15.53 -10.88 -16.43
C ASP A 215 15.14 -9.65 -15.59
N PHE A 216 14.32 -9.87 -14.55
CA PHE A 216 13.83 -8.78 -13.71
C PHE A 216 14.94 -8.01 -12.96
N LYS A 217 16.06 -8.64 -12.59
CA LYS A 217 17.18 -7.95 -11.91
C LYS A 217 17.93 -7.03 -12.88
N LYS A 218 18.10 -7.43 -14.14
CA LYS A 218 18.65 -6.59 -15.21
C LYS A 218 17.67 -5.47 -15.55
N PHE A 219 16.40 -5.80 -15.73
CA PHE A 219 15.34 -4.82 -15.99
C PHE A 219 15.28 -3.74 -14.91
N ARG A 220 15.30 -4.14 -13.63
CA ARG A 220 15.35 -3.22 -12.50
C ARG A 220 16.53 -2.27 -12.55
N ARG A 221 17.73 -2.75 -12.91
CA ARG A 221 18.92 -1.89 -13.07
C ARG A 221 18.74 -0.89 -14.21
N ILE A 222 18.20 -1.33 -15.35
CA ILE A 222 17.93 -0.47 -16.52
C ILE A 222 16.92 0.61 -16.15
N VAL A 223 15.78 0.23 -15.55
CA VAL A 223 14.70 1.16 -15.19
C VAL A 223 15.14 2.10 -14.07
N ASN A 224 15.83 1.63 -13.03
CA ASN A 224 16.36 2.51 -11.98
C ASN A 224 17.38 3.52 -12.55
N LYS A 225 18.23 3.09 -13.51
CA LYS A 225 19.15 4.01 -14.18
C LYS A 225 18.40 5.08 -14.98
N ARG A 226 17.30 4.70 -15.66
CA ARG A 226 16.44 5.64 -16.40
C ARG A 226 15.70 6.60 -15.48
N ASN A 227 15.11 6.07 -14.40
CA ASN A 227 14.26 6.83 -13.49
C ASN A 227 15.08 7.69 -12.51
N GLY A 228 16.36 7.40 -12.30
CA GLY A 228 17.19 8.08 -11.31
C GLY A 228 16.66 7.85 -9.89
N THR A 229 16.65 8.91 -9.07
CA THR A 229 16.04 8.88 -7.73
C THR A 229 14.52 9.09 -7.74
N ALA A 230 13.94 9.46 -8.89
CA ALA A 230 12.51 9.66 -9.01
C ALA A 230 11.79 8.30 -8.97
N ARG A 231 11.19 7.99 -7.81
CA ARG A 231 10.38 6.78 -7.55
C ARG A 231 11.16 5.45 -7.60
N ALA A 232 12.29 5.40 -6.87
CA ALA A 232 12.93 4.13 -6.52
C ALA A 232 11.90 3.16 -5.90
N ASP A 233 12.04 1.86 -6.18
CA ASP A 233 11.11 0.83 -5.74
C ASP A 233 10.89 0.95 -4.22
N THR A 234 9.65 1.08 -3.75
CA THR A 234 9.35 1.29 -2.32
C THR A 234 9.76 0.09 -1.47
N ASN A 235 9.82 -1.11 -2.08
CA ASN A 235 10.44 -2.27 -1.49
C ASN A 235 11.95 -2.06 -1.26
N GLU A 236 12.66 -1.41 -2.20
CA GLU A 236 14.08 -1.06 -2.04
C GLU A 236 14.29 0.05 -1.00
N ALA A 237 13.36 1.00 -0.86
CA ALA A 237 13.37 1.96 0.25
C ALA A 237 13.13 1.26 1.59
N SER A 238 12.23 0.28 1.66
CA SER A 238 11.99 -0.52 2.87
C SER A 238 13.16 -1.47 3.19
N GLU A 239 13.84 -2.02 2.19
CA GLU A 239 15.03 -2.87 2.32
C GLU A 239 16.29 -2.05 2.64
N LYS A 240 16.45 -0.85 2.07
CA LYS A 240 17.52 0.09 2.43
C LYS A 240 17.31 0.67 3.82
N SER A 241 16.09 1.06 4.18
CA SER A 241 15.74 1.38 5.57
C SER A 241 16.00 0.18 6.47
N ALA A 242 15.74 -1.07 6.06
CA ALA A 242 16.10 -2.24 6.87
C ALA A 242 17.62 -2.48 7.02
N LYS A 243 18.45 -1.88 6.17
CA LYS A 243 19.92 -1.93 6.22
C LYS A 243 20.57 -0.67 6.81
N ASP A 244 19.78 0.35 7.13
CA ASP A 244 20.27 1.51 7.86
C ASP A 244 20.74 1.06 9.26
N PRO A 245 22.01 1.30 9.65
CA PRO A 245 22.50 0.94 10.97
C PRO A 245 21.64 1.53 12.11
N ASN A 246 21.01 2.68 11.88
CA ASN A 246 20.10 3.30 12.83
C ASN A 246 18.77 2.53 12.90
N SER A 247 18.21 2.08 11.77
CA SER A 247 17.02 1.22 11.74
C SER A 247 17.26 -0.17 12.32
N ALA A 248 18.44 -0.76 12.09
CA ALA A 248 18.81 -2.05 12.67
C ALA A 248 18.95 -1.95 14.20
N ALA A 249 19.56 -0.86 14.69
CA ALA A 249 19.63 -0.58 16.12
C ALA A 249 18.25 -0.35 16.75
N VAL A 250 17.37 0.41 16.07
CA VAL A 250 15.98 0.65 16.51
C VAL A 250 15.18 -0.66 16.53
N LYS A 251 15.27 -1.50 15.49
CA LYS A 251 14.61 -2.81 15.45
C LYS A 251 15.12 -3.77 16.51
N LYS A 252 16.45 -3.82 16.73
CA LYS A 252 17.05 -4.63 17.79
C LYS A 252 16.58 -4.17 19.17
N ARG A 253 16.57 -2.85 19.40
CA ARG A 253 16.09 -2.24 20.65
C ARG A 253 14.62 -2.53 20.89
N ALA A 254 13.78 -2.46 19.86
CA ALA A 254 12.36 -2.83 19.93
C ALA A 254 12.18 -4.32 20.27
N ALA A 255 12.94 -5.21 19.63
CA ALA A 255 12.94 -6.64 19.93
C ALA A 255 13.41 -6.94 21.38
N ASP A 256 14.47 -6.28 21.83
CA ASP A 256 14.99 -6.40 23.20
C ASP A 256 13.98 -5.88 24.23
N LEU A 257 13.30 -4.77 23.94
CA LEU A 257 12.26 -4.20 24.79
C LEU A 257 11.04 -5.13 24.89
N LYS A 258 10.64 -5.72 23.76
CA LYS A 258 9.56 -6.71 23.69
C LYS A 258 9.88 -7.95 24.51
N ALA A 259 11.10 -8.49 24.37
CA ALA A 259 11.56 -9.64 25.14
C ALA A 259 11.58 -9.33 26.65
N ALA A 260 12.12 -8.16 27.04
CA ALA A 260 12.18 -7.75 28.44
C ALA A 260 10.79 -7.56 29.06
N ARG A 261 9.84 -6.95 28.34
CA ARG A 261 8.44 -6.80 28.78
C ARG A 261 7.72 -8.14 28.92
N ALA A 262 7.96 -9.09 28.01
CA ALA A 262 7.40 -10.44 28.10
C ALA A 262 7.95 -11.20 29.33
N GLN A 263 9.26 -11.07 29.59
CA GLN A 263 9.90 -11.63 30.78
C GLN A 263 9.35 -11.00 32.07
N LEU A 264 9.16 -9.68 32.10
CA LEU A 264 8.57 -8.97 33.23
C LEU A 264 7.19 -9.51 33.56
N LYS A 265 6.30 -9.59 32.56
CA LYS A 265 4.94 -10.13 32.72
C LYS A 265 4.94 -11.57 33.22
N THR A 266 5.87 -12.39 32.74
CA THR A 266 6.00 -13.79 33.18
C THR A 266 6.41 -13.86 34.66
N LEU A 267 7.39 -13.06 35.06
CA LEU A 267 7.87 -12.99 36.45
C LEU A 267 6.84 -12.39 37.40
N GLU A 268 6.08 -11.37 36.99
CA GLU A 268 5.02 -10.77 37.80
C GLU A 268 3.94 -11.80 38.19
N ASN A 269 3.57 -12.66 37.23
CA ASN A 269 2.59 -13.72 37.43
C ASN A 269 3.13 -14.96 38.16
N LEU A 270 4.45 -15.09 38.32
CA LEU A 270 5.06 -16.23 39.02
C LEU A 270 4.78 -16.14 40.53
N GLN A 271 4.19 -17.17 41.13
CA GLN A 271 3.94 -17.22 42.58
C GLN A 271 4.84 -18.27 43.28
N PRO A 272 6.08 -17.89 43.64
CA PRO A 272 7.01 -18.80 44.29
C PRO A 272 6.60 -19.12 45.74
N LYS A 273 6.79 -20.38 46.14
CA LYS A 273 6.40 -20.89 47.47
C LYS A 273 7.49 -20.73 48.55
N SER A 274 8.77 -20.66 48.17
CA SER A 274 9.89 -20.50 49.12
C SER A 274 10.35 -19.05 49.22
N GLU A 275 10.89 -18.67 50.37
CA GLU A 275 11.41 -17.31 50.61
C GLU A 275 12.57 -16.97 49.68
N SER A 276 13.50 -17.91 49.48
CA SER A 276 14.60 -17.78 48.52
C SER A 276 14.14 -17.51 47.08
N ALA A 277 13.01 -18.09 46.66
CA ALA A 277 12.46 -17.89 45.33
C ALA A 277 11.69 -16.57 45.20
N LYS A 278 11.08 -16.07 46.29
CA LYS A 278 10.51 -14.70 46.34
C LYS A 278 11.60 -13.64 46.22
N ASP A 279 12.71 -13.80 46.95
CA ASP A 279 13.86 -12.91 46.88
C ASP A 279 14.48 -12.88 45.48
N TYR A 280 14.63 -14.06 44.87
CA TYR A 280 15.10 -14.17 43.49
C TYR A 280 14.17 -13.47 42.51
N LYS A 281 12.85 -13.70 42.62
CA LYS A 281 11.84 -13.00 41.80
C LYS A 281 11.94 -11.48 41.96
N ALA A 282 12.05 -10.97 43.19
CA ALA A 282 12.15 -9.53 43.45
C ALA A 282 13.40 -8.91 42.79
N LYS A 283 14.55 -9.57 42.90
CA LYS A 283 15.79 -9.15 42.24
C LYS A 283 15.66 -9.13 40.71
N GLN A 284 15.10 -10.20 40.12
CA GLN A 284 14.90 -10.27 38.67
C GLN A 284 13.91 -9.23 38.15
N LEU A 285 12.84 -8.93 38.89
CA LEU A 285 11.91 -7.86 38.56
C LEU A 285 12.60 -6.49 38.55
N ALA A 286 13.46 -6.20 39.54
CA ALA A 286 14.21 -4.95 39.59
C ALA A 286 15.17 -4.79 38.39
N VAL A 287 15.89 -5.86 38.05
CA VAL A 287 16.80 -5.90 36.88
C VAL A 287 16.03 -5.66 35.58
N LEU A 288 14.89 -6.32 35.39
CA LEU A 288 14.07 -6.17 34.18
C LEU A 288 13.45 -4.78 34.07
N LYS A 289 12.95 -4.21 35.17
CA LYS A 289 12.42 -2.84 35.18
C LYS A 289 13.49 -1.81 34.79
N ASN A 290 14.70 -1.95 35.32
CA ASN A 290 15.83 -1.08 34.95
C ASN A 290 16.24 -1.27 33.48
N ARG A 291 16.32 -2.53 33.00
CA ARG A 291 16.58 -2.83 31.59
C ARG A 291 15.52 -2.21 30.67
N ILE A 292 14.25 -2.30 31.03
CA ILE A 292 13.15 -1.68 30.27
C ILE A 292 13.28 -0.16 30.29
N ALA A 293 13.60 0.45 31.43
CA ALA A 293 13.82 1.90 31.53
C ALA A 293 14.94 2.35 30.57
N LYS A 294 16.12 1.71 30.61
CA LYS A 294 17.24 2.01 29.70
C LYS A 294 16.89 1.80 28.22
N LEU A 295 16.08 0.78 27.91
CA LEU A 295 15.61 0.51 26.55
C LEU A 295 14.50 1.48 26.11
N THR A 296 13.79 2.13 27.03
CA THR A 296 12.72 3.09 26.72
C THR A 296 13.28 4.52 26.61
N ASP A 297 14.23 4.88 27.47
CA ASP A 297 14.94 6.16 27.47
C ASP A 297 16.45 5.94 27.71
N PRO A 298 17.30 6.11 26.68
CA PRO A 298 18.73 5.86 26.81
C PRO A 298 19.49 6.93 27.60
N GLN A 299 18.91 8.11 27.87
CA GLN A 299 19.56 9.19 28.61
C GLN A 299 19.30 9.14 30.14
N ALA A 300 18.38 8.29 30.61
CA ALA A 300 18.03 8.19 32.03
C ALA A 300 19.01 7.36 32.90
N GLY A 301 20.14 6.91 32.35
CA GLY A 301 21.04 5.92 32.98
C GLY A 301 22.32 6.45 33.61
N GLU A 302 22.62 7.75 33.53
CA GLU A 302 23.78 8.39 34.17
C GLU A 302 23.35 9.24 35.37
N VAL A 303 22.72 8.63 36.37
CA VAL A 303 22.75 9.17 37.73
C VAL A 303 22.93 7.99 38.69
N ILE A 304 24.01 8.10 39.48
CA ILE A 304 24.57 7.22 40.52
C ILE A 304 25.46 6.07 40.02
#